data_AF-A0A2V2V1X4-F1
#
_entry.id   AF-A0A2V2V1X4-F1
#
_cell.length_a   1.000
_cell.length_b   1.000
_cell.length_c   1.000
_cell.angle_alpha   90.00
_cell.angle_beta   90.00
_cell.angle_gamma   90.00
#
_symmetry.space_group_name_H-M   'P 1'
#
loop_
_entity.id
_entity.type
_entity.pdbx_description
1 polymer ?
#
loop_
_entity_poly.entity_id
_entity_poly.type
_entity_poly.pdbx_seq_one_letter_code
_entity_poly.pdbx_strand_id
1 'polypeptide(L)'
;MSLELRVGNRFRLGQKIGAGSFGEIFRGTNIQTGETVAIKLEQAKTRHPQLAFEARFYRILNAGGGVVGIPNILFYGVEGEFNVMVMDLLGPSLEDLFSFCDRKLSLKTTLMLAEQMIARIEFVHSKSVIHRDMKPDNFLMGTGKKGHHVYVVDFGLAKKYRDPRTHQHIPYKEGKSLTGTARYCSINTHLGIEQSRRDDLEGIGYILMYFLRGSLPWQGLKAHTKQEKYSRISERKQTTPVETLCKGFPAEFAAYLNYTRSCASRTSRTTAT
;
A
#
# COMPACT_ATOMS: atom_id res chain seq x y z
N MET A 1 10.12 -18.05 36.54
CA MET A 1 10.52 -18.16 35.13
C MET A 1 9.51 -17.38 34.30
N SER A 2 9.92 -16.30 33.63
CA SER A 2 9.04 -15.62 32.68
C SER A 2 8.73 -16.56 31.53
N LEU A 3 7.46 -16.87 31.27
CA LEU A 3 7.05 -17.59 30.07
C LEU A 3 7.51 -16.80 28.86
N GLU A 4 8.46 -17.35 28.11
CA GLU A 4 8.95 -16.76 26.89
C GLU A 4 7.97 -17.10 25.76
N LEU A 5 7.17 -16.11 25.34
CA LEU A 5 6.17 -16.32 24.30
C LEU A 5 6.86 -16.55 22.95
N ARG A 6 6.56 -17.70 22.32
CA ARG A 6 7.12 -18.10 21.03
C ARG A 6 6.02 -18.44 20.04
N VAL A 7 6.18 -18.02 18.80
CA VAL A 7 5.33 -18.35 17.65
C VAL A 7 5.99 -19.46 16.85
N GLY A 8 5.24 -20.50 16.46
CA GLY A 8 5.73 -21.62 15.69
C GLY A 8 6.92 -22.34 16.33
N ASN A 9 7.03 -22.29 17.67
CA ASN A 9 8.18 -22.75 18.48
C ASN A 9 9.55 -22.17 18.06
N ARG A 10 9.58 -21.14 17.21
CA ARG A 10 10.80 -20.64 16.55
C ARG A 10 11.02 -19.14 16.72
N PHE A 11 9.96 -18.36 16.78
CA PHE A 11 10.06 -16.90 16.79
C PHE A 11 9.65 -16.36 18.15
N ARG A 12 10.62 -15.86 18.90
CA ARG A 12 10.39 -15.18 20.18
C ARG A 12 9.68 -13.85 19.91
N LEU A 13 8.54 -13.62 20.56
CA LEU A 13 7.85 -12.33 20.52
C LEU A 13 8.58 -11.32 21.40
N GLY A 14 8.82 -10.12 20.87
CA GLY A 14 9.43 -9.00 21.59
C GLY A 14 8.45 -7.84 21.76
N GLN A 15 8.97 -6.62 21.78
CA GLN A 15 8.17 -5.41 21.96
C GLN A 15 7.27 -5.10 20.75
N LYS A 16 6.13 -4.46 21.01
CA LYS A 16 5.28 -3.89 19.97
C LYS A 16 6.03 -2.77 19.25
N ILE A 17 5.99 -2.76 17.92
CA ILE A 17 6.64 -1.75 17.07
C ILE A 17 5.65 -0.97 16.19
N GLY A 18 4.41 -1.43 16.08
CA GLY A 18 3.39 -0.73 15.33
C GLY A 18 2.02 -1.37 15.46
N ALA A 19 1.06 -0.75 14.79
CA ALA A 19 -0.26 -1.31 14.56
C ALA A 19 -0.62 -1.05 13.11
N GLY A 20 -1.12 -2.09 12.43
CA GLY A 20 -1.73 -1.95 11.12
C GLY A 20 -3.24 -1.75 11.24
N SER A 21 -3.89 -1.61 10.09
CA SER A 21 -5.35 -1.44 10.00
C SER A 21 -6.15 -2.58 10.66
N PHE A 22 -5.56 -3.77 10.82
CA PHE A 22 -6.28 -5.00 11.21
C PHE A 22 -5.53 -5.85 12.25
N GLY A 23 -4.44 -5.34 12.82
CA GLY A 23 -3.61 -6.12 13.76
C GLY A 23 -2.44 -5.35 14.34
N GLU A 24 -1.75 -5.97 15.27
CA GLU A 24 -0.57 -5.41 15.93
C GLU A 24 0.71 -5.99 15.31
N ILE A 25 1.77 -5.18 15.27
CA ILE A 25 3.06 -5.60 14.73
C ILE A 25 4.08 -5.54 15.87
N PHE A 26 4.80 -6.64 16.05
CA PHE A 26 5.82 -6.81 17.07
C PHE A 26 7.18 -7.08 16.43
N ARG A 27 8.24 -6.61 17.08
CA ARG A 27 9.60 -7.08 16.80
C ARG A 27 9.73 -8.49 17.37
N GLY A 28 10.30 -9.41 16.60
CA GLY A 28 10.58 -10.76 17.04
C GLY A 28 12.03 -11.16 16.79
N THR A 29 12.41 -12.34 17.26
CA THR A 29 13.72 -12.93 17.02
C THR A 29 13.57 -14.40 16.66
N ASN A 30 14.13 -14.81 15.53
CA ASN A 30 14.28 -16.22 15.18
C ASN A 30 15.34 -16.84 16.10
N ILE A 31 14.93 -17.70 17.03
CA ILE A 31 15.84 -18.22 18.07
C ILE A 31 16.92 -19.16 17.52
N GLN A 32 16.73 -19.68 16.30
CA GLN A 32 17.71 -20.57 15.66
C GLN A 32 18.82 -19.77 14.97
N THR A 33 18.50 -18.64 14.34
CA THR A 33 19.46 -17.85 13.54
C THR A 33 19.91 -16.56 14.25
N GLY A 34 19.21 -16.13 15.29
CA GLY A 34 19.40 -14.82 15.94
C GLY A 34 18.85 -13.64 15.14
N GLU A 35 18.30 -13.88 13.94
CA GLU A 35 17.80 -12.83 13.06
C GLU A 35 16.56 -12.16 13.63
N THR A 36 16.47 -10.85 13.43
CA THR A 36 15.31 -10.07 13.84
C THR A 36 14.22 -10.14 12.77
N VAL A 37 12.97 -10.32 13.20
CA VAL A 37 11.78 -10.45 12.33
C VAL A 37 10.67 -9.49 12.75
N ALA A 38 9.70 -9.27 11.88
CA ALA A 38 8.42 -8.66 12.23
C ALA A 38 7.36 -9.75 12.41
N ILE A 39 6.55 -9.65 13.47
CA ILE A 39 5.47 -10.58 13.78
C ILE A 39 4.16 -9.80 13.80
N LYS A 40 3.30 -10.06 12.83
CA LYS A 40 1.97 -9.46 12.73
C LYS A 40 0.95 -10.41 13.36
N LEU A 41 0.16 -9.88 14.30
CA LEU A 41 -0.88 -10.61 15.02
C LEU A 41 -2.25 -10.02 14.69
N GLU A 42 -3.20 -10.89 14.35
CA GLU A 42 -4.62 -10.55 14.13
C GLU A 42 -5.46 -11.51 14.98
N GLN A 43 -6.48 -11.01 15.69
CA GLN A 43 -7.40 -11.89 16.40
C GLN A 43 -8.13 -12.82 15.42
N ALA A 44 -8.09 -14.12 15.66
CA ALA A 44 -8.70 -15.13 14.79
C ALA A 44 -10.22 -14.93 14.67
N LYS A 45 -10.87 -14.51 15.76
CA LYS A 45 -12.32 -14.23 15.83
C LYS A 45 -12.63 -12.75 15.57
N THR A 46 -12.13 -12.19 14.48
CA THR A 46 -12.50 -10.84 14.02
C THR A 46 -13.63 -10.88 12.98
N ARG A 47 -14.41 -9.80 12.87
CA ARG A 47 -15.50 -9.69 11.88
C ARG A 47 -15.01 -9.71 10.43
N HIS A 48 -13.77 -9.26 10.20
CA HIS A 48 -13.19 -9.12 8.87
C HIS A 48 -11.73 -9.60 8.87
N PRO A 49 -11.47 -10.92 8.90
CA PRO A 49 -10.10 -11.44 8.95
C PRO A 49 -9.39 -11.18 7.61
N GLN A 50 -8.18 -10.62 7.67
CA GLN A 50 -7.39 -10.25 6.51
C GLN A 50 -6.01 -10.90 6.50
N LEU A 51 -5.45 -11.31 7.64
CA LEU A 51 -4.06 -11.78 7.69
C LEU A 51 -3.84 -13.05 6.86
N ALA A 52 -4.81 -13.96 6.86
CA ALA A 52 -4.80 -15.16 6.00
C ALA A 52 -4.78 -14.80 4.51
N PHE A 53 -5.52 -13.76 4.13
CA PHE A 53 -5.63 -13.30 2.76
C PHE A 53 -4.36 -12.57 2.32
N GLU A 54 -3.83 -11.70 3.18
CA GLU A 54 -2.55 -11.00 3.00
C GLU A 54 -1.40 -11.99 2.81
N ALA A 55 -1.30 -13.02 3.68
CA ALA A 55 -0.27 -14.06 3.57
C ALA A 55 -0.32 -14.81 2.22
N ARG A 56 -1.52 -15.01 1.65
CA ARG A 56 -1.66 -15.62 0.31
C ARG A 56 -1.10 -14.73 -0.78
N PHE A 57 -1.28 -13.40 -0.72
CA PHE A 57 -0.66 -12.51 -1.71
C PHE A 57 0.85 -12.50 -1.60
N TYR A 58 1.41 -12.43 -0.40
CA TYR A 58 2.85 -12.55 -0.25
C TYR A 58 3.40 -13.86 -0.81
N ARG A 59 2.70 -14.99 -0.62
CA ARG A 59 3.10 -16.26 -1.25
C ARG A 59 3.08 -16.18 -2.78
N ILE A 60 2.09 -15.52 -3.39
CA ILE A 60 2.03 -15.29 -4.84
C ILE A 60 3.21 -14.42 -5.30
N LEU A 61 3.50 -13.36 -4.56
CA LEU A 61 4.56 -12.40 -4.89
C LEU A 61 5.95 -13.02 -4.74
N ASN A 62 6.16 -13.86 -3.73
CA ASN A 62 7.42 -14.56 -3.44
C ASN A 62 7.53 -15.94 -4.13
N ALA A 63 6.58 -16.34 -4.98
CA ALA A 63 6.56 -17.66 -5.61
C ALA A 63 7.77 -17.94 -6.53
N GLY A 64 8.41 -16.88 -7.03
CA GLY A 64 9.63 -16.96 -7.84
C GLY A 64 10.93 -16.87 -7.03
N GLY A 65 10.87 -17.00 -5.71
CA GLY A 65 11.96 -16.68 -4.79
C GLY A 65 11.85 -15.27 -4.22
N GLY A 66 12.82 -14.89 -3.39
CA GLY A 66 12.86 -13.56 -2.77
C GLY A 66 12.99 -12.44 -3.82
N VAL A 67 12.12 -11.44 -3.75
CA VAL A 67 12.10 -10.31 -4.70
C VAL A 67 12.49 -9.03 -3.97
N VAL A 68 13.33 -8.20 -4.62
CA VAL A 68 13.72 -6.90 -4.07
C VAL A 68 12.47 -6.05 -3.84
N GLY A 69 12.31 -5.56 -2.60
CA GLY A 69 11.19 -4.69 -2.24
C GLY A 69 9.88 -5.39 -1.89
N ILE A 70 9.86 -6.73 -1.83
CA ILE A 70 8.77 -7.50 -1.21
C ILE A 70 9.34 -8.23 0.01
N PRO A 71 8.80 -8.03 1.21
CA PRO A 71 9.21 -8.80 2.39
C PRO A 71 8.98 -10.31 2.19
N ASN A 72 9.92 -11.12 2.69
CA ASN A 72 9.73 -12.56 2.75
C ASN A 72 8.78 -12.92 3.90
N ILE A 73 7.94 -13.92 3.67
CA ILE A 73 7.11 -14.52 4.73
C ILE A 73 7.80 -15.79 5.20
N LEU A 74 8.19 -15.79 6.47
CA LEU A 74 8.92 -16.86 7.12
C LEU A 74 7.98 -17.88 7.76
N PHE A 75 6.81 -17.44 8.20
CA PHE A 75 5.79 -18.28 8.80
C PHE A 75 4.40 -17.65 8.68
N TYR A 76 3.40 -18.49 8.53
CA TYR A 76 2.00 -18.13 8.74
C TYR A 76 1.29 -19.30 9.42
N GLY A 77 0.53 -19.03 10.47
CA GLY A 77 -0.22 -20.03 11.22
C GLY A 77 -1.26 -19.42 12.16
N VAL A 78 -1.98 -20.28 12.86
CA VAL A 78 -2.89 -19.90 13.93
C VAL A 78 -2.29 -20.37 15.25
N GLU A 79 -2.12 -19.46 16.20
CA GLU A 79 -1.55 -19.72 17.52
C GLU A 79 -2.56 -19.24 18.58
N GLY A 80 -3.24 -20.18 19.23
CA GLY A 80 -4.35 -19.88 20.14
C GLY A 80 -5.45 -19.08 19.45
N GLU A 81 -5.76 -17.89 19.98
CA GLU A 81 -6.81 -17.00 19.46
C GLU A 81 -6.31 -16.01 18.40
N PHE A 82 -5.09 -16.20 17.85
CA PHE A 82 -4.48 -15.28 16.89
C PHE A 82 -4.07 -15.96 15.59
N ASN A 83 -4.39 -15.31 14.47
CA ASN A 83 -3.64 -15.51 13.23
C ASN A 83 -2.29 -14.81 13.37
N VAL A 84 -1.21 -15.49 12.96
CA VAL A 84 0.15 -14.98 13.08
C VAL A 84 0.88 -15.06 11.75
N MET A 85 1.52 -13.98 11.35
CA MET A 85 2.40 -13.92 10.19
C MET A 85 3.77 -13.38 10.62
N VAL A 86 4.81 -14.14 10.33
CA VAL A 86 6.21 -13.74 10.57
C VAL A 86 6.84 -13.39 9.24
N MET A 87 7.48 -12.23 9.17
CA MET A 87 8.06 -11.67 7.96
C MET A 87 9.36 -10.93 8.24
N ASP A 88 10.08 -10.56 7.18
CA ASP A 88 11.28 -9.72 7.29
C ASP A 88 10.99 -8.45 8.11
N LEU A 89 11.88 -8.11 9.04
CA LEU A 89 11.82 -6.80 9.69
C LEU A 89 12.38 -5.73 8.75
N LEU A 90 11.58 -4.70 8.51
CA LEU A 90 11.95 -3.53 7.72
C LEU A 90 12.29 -2.32 8.59
N GLY A 91 12.81 -1.28 7.95
CA GLY A 91 13.09 0.02 8.54
C GLY A 91 11.85 0.92 8.60
N PRO A 92 12.05 2.25 8.75
CA PRO A 92 10.96 3.20 8.85
C PRO A 92 10.13 3.29 7.55
N SER A 93 8.86 3.66 7.69
CA SER A 93 8.00 4.00 6.54
C SER A 93 8.43 5.31 5.88
N LEU A 94 7.96 5.55 4.66
CA LEU A 94 8.16 6.83 4.01
C LEU A 94 7.39 7.97 4.71
N GLU A 95 6.29 7.68 5.44
CA GLU A 95 5.64 8.71 6.29
C GLU A 95 6.51 9.07 7.51
N ASP A 96 7.17 8.09 8.12
CA ASP A 96 8.09 8.32 9.25
C ASP A 96 9.27 9.18 8.80
N LEU A 97 9.90 8.82 7.67
CA LEU A 97 11.00 9.59 7.09
C LEU A 97 10.57 10.97 6.62
N PHE A 98 9.36 11.08 6.07
CA PHE A 98 8.79 12.37 5.69
C PHE A 98 8.60 13.28 6.90
N SER A 99 8.11 12.73 8.01
CA SER A 99 7.95 13.46 9.28
C SER A 99 9.30 13.85 9.88
N PHE A 100 10.30 12.98 9.80
CA PHE A 100 11.67 13.27 10.21
C PHE A 100 12.31 14.41 9.39
N CYS A 101 11.96 14.53 8.12
CA CYS A 101 12.42 15.58 7.21
C CYS A 101 11.50 16.81 7.18
N ASP A 102 10.91 17.19 8.32
CA ASP A 102 10.02 18.36 8.47
C ASP A 102 8.88 18.42 7.43
N ARG A 103 8.39 17.24 7.02
CA ARG A 103 7.27 17.07 6.10
C ARG A 103 7.50 17.73 4.75
N LYS A 104 8.72 17.71 4.23
CA LYS A 104 9.02 18.09 2.85
C LYS A 104 10.25 17.35 2.33
N LEU A 105 10.12 16.65 1.21
CA LEU A 105 11.27 16.01 0.56
C LEU A 105 11.81 16.87 -0.58
N SER A 106 13.11 16.75 -0.83
CA SER A 106 13.74 17.36 -1.99
C SER A 106 13.27 16.69 -3.29
N LEU A 107 13.34 17.41 -4.41
CA LEU A 107 13.05 16.84 -5.72
C LEU A 107 13.87 15.59 -6.01
N LYS A 108 15.18 15.61 -5.72
CA LYS A 108 16.07 14.46 -5.92
C LYS A 108 15.58 13.23 -5.14
N THR A 109 15.25 13.40 -3.86
CA THR A 109 14.73 12.32 -3.02
C THR A 109 13.40 11.79 -3.56
N THR A 110 12.46 12.69 -3.92
CA THR A 110 11.17 12.28 -4.48
C THR A 110 11.32 11.50 -5.77
N LEU A 111 12.23 11.88 -6.68
CA LEU A 111 12.46 11.16 -7.93
C LEU A 111 13.07 9.77 -7.70
N MET A 112 14.06 9.66 -6.80
CA MET A 112 14.64 8.36 -6.43
C MET A 112 13.62 7.41 -5.77
N LEU A 113 12.70 7.95 -4.98
CA LEU A 113 11.60 7.17 -4.41
C LEU A 113 10.58 6.78 -5.48
N ALA A 114 10.23 7.71 -6.38
CA ALA A 114 9.26 7.48 -7.46
C ALA A 114 9.66 6.28 -8.33
N GLU A 115 10.92 6.22 -8.76
CA GLU A 115 11.46 5.11 -9.56
C GLU A 115 11.23 3.76 -8.86
N GLN A 116 11.63 3.65 -7.59
CA GLN A 116 11.48 2.41 -6.84
C GLN A 116 10.01 2.05 -6.57
N MET A 117 9.18 3.03 -6.18
CA MET A 117 7.75 2.82 -5.90
C MET A 117 7.00 2.32 -7.13
N ILE A 118 7.24 2.94 -8.29
CA ILE A 118 6.65 2.50 -9.56
C ILE A 118 7.09 1.08 -9.89
N ALA A 119 8.39 0.77 -9.77
CA ALA A 119 8.91 -0.57 -10.00
C ALA A 119 8.29 -1.62 -9.06
N ARG A 120 8.01 -1.28 -7.79
CA ARG A 120 7.31 -2.20 -6.86
C ARG A 120 5.90 -2.49 -7.31
N ILE A 121 5.16 -1.46 -7.68
CA ILE A 121 3.77 -1.60 -8.10
C ILE A 121 3.66 -2.28 -9.45
N GLU A 122 4.58 -2.01 -10.38
CA GLU A 122 4.70 -2.75 -11.63
C GLU A 122 4.92 -4.24 -11.38
N PHE A 123 5.83 -4.60 -10.47
CA PHE A 123 6.05 -6.00 -10.10
C PHE A 123 4.76 -6.64 -9.53
N VAL A 124 4.07 -5.97 -8.60
CA VAL A 124 2.79 -6.44 -8.05
C VAL A 124 1.75 -6.65 -9.16
N HIS A 125 1.66 -5.71 -10.11
CA HIS A 125 0.76 -5.78 -11.26
C HIS A 125 1.13 -6.92 -12.22
N SER A 126 2.43 -7.21 -12.39
CA SER A 126 2.90 -8.33 -13.21
C SER A 126 2.36 -9.68 -12.70
N LYS A 127 2.22 -9.81 -11.37
CA LYS A 127 1.65 -10.97 -10.68
C LYS A 127 0.12 -11.00 -10.68
N SER A 128 -0.53 -10.17 -11.50
CA SER A 128 -1.99 -10.09 -11.65
C SER A 128 -2.72 -9.54 -10.42
N VAL A 129 -2.02 -8.79 -9.57
CA VAL A 129 -2.53 -8.20 -8.32
C VAL A 129 -2.54 -6.68 -8.42
N ILE A 130 -3.53 -6.03 -7.81
CA ILE A 130 -3.55 -4.58 -7.50
C ILE A 130 -3.56 -4.42 -5.98
N HIS A 131 -2.94 -3.35 -5.48
CA HIS A 131 -2.73 -3.16 -4.06
C HIS A 131 -3.90 -2.43 -3.38
N ARG A 132 -4.47 -1.40 -4.02
CA ARG A 132 -5.65 -0.63 -3.57
C ARG A 132 -5.52 0.20 -2.29
N ASP A 133 -4.34 0.30 -1.69
CA ASP A 133 -4.10 1.17 -0.53
C ASP A 133 -2.72 1.84 -0.61
N MET A 134 -2.54 2.61 -1.68
CA MET A 134 -1.35 3.44 -1.86
C MET A 134 -1.33 4.54 -0.81
N LYS A 135 -0.34 4.50 0.08
CA LYS A 135 -0.04 5.54 1.07
C LYS A 135 1.43 5.44 1.49
N PRO A 136 2.06 6.54 1.93
CA PRO A 136 3.47 6.53 2.36
C PRO A 136 3.76 5.51 3.46
N ASP A 137 2.79 5.24 4.34
CA ASP A 137 2.90 4.25 5.43
C ASP A 137 3.13 2.82 4.93
N ASN A 138 2.70 2.50 3.71
CA ASN A 138 2.83 1.16 3.11
C ASN A 138 4.11 1.00 2.27
N PHE A 139 4.94 2.04 2.21
CA PHE A 139 6.26 1.98 1.61
C PHE A 139 7.31 2.14 2.71
N LEU A 140 8.16 1.12 2.90
CA LEU A 140 9.16 1.10 3.98
C LEU A 140 10.55 0.98 3.39
N MET A 141 11.55 1.54 4.08
CA MET A 141 12.94 1.30 3.73
C MET A 141 13.39 -0.07 4.25
N GLY A 142 14.35 -0.69 3.57
CA GLY A 142 15.02 -1.88 4.09
C GLY A 142 15.88 -1.59 5.32
N THR A 143 16.59 -2.60 5.81
CA THR A 143 17.52 -2.49 6.94
C THR A 143 18.95 -2.87 6.52
N GLY A 144 19.95 -2.40 7.27
CA GLY A 144 21.36 -2.72 7.04
C GLY A 144 21.81 -2.45 5.60
N LYS A 145 22.43 -3.44 4.95
CA LYS A 145 22.90 -3.35 3.55
C LYS A 145 21.78 -3.07 2.54
N LYS A 146 20.53 -3.42 2.86
CA LYS A 146 19.34 -3.19 2.02
C LYS A 146 18.61 -1.87 2.36
N GLY A 147 19.21 -1.01 3.19
CA GLY A 147 18.60 0.23 3.68
C GLY A 147 18.22 1.25 2.61
N HIS A 148 18.77 1.13 1.40
CA HIS A 148 18.46 2.01 0.26
C HIS A 148 17.31 1.49 -0.62
N HIS A 149 16.80 0.28 -0.35
CA HIS A 149 15.67 -0.29 -1.08
C HIS A 149 14.34 0.11 -0.45
N VAL A 150 13.41 0.57 -1.28
CA VAL A 150 12.00 0.72 -0.91
C VAL A 150 11.32 -0.64 -1.00
N TYR A 151 10.49 -0.95 -0.01
CA TYR A 151 9.62 -2.12 0.08
C TYR A 151 8.17 -1.69 0.07
N VAL A 152 7.28 -2.50 -0.48
CA VAL A 152 5.83 -2.33 -0.36
C VAL A 152 5.26 -3.41 0.57
N VAL A 153 4.37 -2.99 1.48
CA VAL A 153 3.76 -3.85 2.52
C VAL A 153 2.24 -3.64 2.60
N ASP A 154 1.58 -4.43 3.45
CA ASP A 154 0.13 -4.38 3.73
C ASP A 154 -0.76 -4.71 2.53
N PHE A 155 -0.75 -5.98 2.14
CA PHE A 155 -1.62 -6.51 1.08
C PHE A 155 -3.01 -6.93 1.59
N GLY A 156 -3.45 -6.45 2.77
CA GLY A 156 -4.77 -6.77 3.33
C GLY A 156 -5.93 -6.34 2.43
N LEU A 157 -5.76 -5.22 1.71
CA LEU A 157 -6.73 -4.72 0.75
C LEU A 157 -6.43 -5.12 -0.71
N ALA A 158 -5.43 -5.95 -0.97
CA ALA A 158 -5.06 -6.34 -2.32
C ALA A 158 -6.17 -7.14 -3.03
N LYS A 159 -6.12 -7.19 -4.37
CA LYS A 159 -7.09 -7.94 -5.18
C LYS A 159 -6.47 -8.42 -6.48
N LYS A 160 -6.90 -9.56 -7.01
CA LYS A 160 -6.58 -9.96 -8.39
C LYS A 160 -7.37 -9.09 -9.38
N TYR A 161 -6.68 -8.43 -10.31
CA TYR A 161 -7.33 -7.60 -11.36
C TYR A 161 -7.50 -8.35 -12.69
N ARG A 162 -6.83 -9.48 -12.85
CA ARG A 162 -6.98 -10.36 -14.01
C ARG A 162 -6.76 -11.81 -13.61
N ASP A 163 -7.25 -12.72 -14.43
CA ASP A 163 -6.92 -14.13 -14.29
C ASP A 163 -5.41 -14.35 -14.51
N PRO A 164 -4.68 -15.05 -13.62
CA PRO A 164 -3.25 -15.27 -13.77
C PRO A 164 -2.86 -16.15 -14.97
N ARG A 165 -3.76 -16.98 -15.50
CA ARG A 165 -3.52 -17.87 -16.65
C ARG A 165 -3.97 -17.25 -17.97
N THR A 166 -5.22 -16.77 -18.03
CA THR A 166 -5.81 -16.25 -19.28
C THR A 166 -5.55 -14.76 -19.47
N HIS A 167 -5.10 -14.07 -18.43
CA HIS A 167 -4.97 -12.61 -18.38
C HIS A 167 -6.28 -11.85 -18.67
N GLN A 168 -7.42 -12.53 -18.58
CA GLN A 168 -8.73 -11.90 -18.68
C GLN A 168 -8.89 -10.90 -17.54
N HIS A 169 -9.06 -9.63 -17.90
CA HIS A 169 -9.22 -8.54 -16.95
C HIS A 169 -10.58 -8.62 -16.25
N ILE A 170 -10.65 -8.21 -14.98
CA ILE A 170 -11.92 -8.10 -14.26
C ILE A 170 -12.87 -7.13 -14.99
N PRO A 171 -14.19 -7.38 -14.97
CA PRO A 171 -15.16 -6.50 -15.59
C PRO A 171 -15.21 -5.15 -14.90
N TYR A 172 -15.57 -4.11 -15.66
CA TYR A 172 -15.92 -2.81 -15.12
C TYR A 172 -17.17 -2.92 -14.23
N LYS A 173 -17.14 -2.28 -13.06
CA LYS A 173 -18.28 -2.22 -12.13
C LYS A 173 -18.31 -0.87 -11.43
N GLU A 174 -19.50 -0.38 -11.15
CA GLU A 174 -19.76 0.83 -10.35
C GLU A 174 -20.42 0.46 -9.02
N GLY A 175 -20.75 1.45 -8.19
CA GLY A 175 -21.42 1.24 -6.89
C GLY A 175 -20.53 0.61 -5.82
N LYS A 176 -19.21 0.66 -5.98
CA LYS A 176 -18.25 0.18 -4.97
C LYS A 176 -18.14 1.16 -3.81
N SER A 177 -18.02 0.62 -2.60
CA SER A 177 -17.64 1.41 -1.43
C SER A 177 -16.17 1.83 -1.54
N LEU A 178 -15.86 3.00 -0.97
CA LEU A 178 -14.49 3.51 -0.91
C LEU A 178 -13.60 2.52 -0.14
N THR A 179 -12.64 1.94 -0.85
CA THR A 179 -11.62 1.03 -0.31
C THR A 179 -10.26 1.73 -0.38
N GLY A 180 -9.51 1.69 0.71
CA GLY A 180 -8.21 2.35 0.85
C GLY A 180 -8.28 3.76 1.44
N THR A 181 -7.15 4.45 1.43
CA THR A 181 -6.99 5.76 2.08
C THR A 181 -7.51 6.91 1.21
N ALA A 182 -8.58 7.58 1.66
CA ALA A 182 -9.26 8.65 0.91
C ALA A 182 -8.34 9.77 0.38
N ARG A 183 -7.26 10.08 1.11
CA ARG A 183 -6.27 11.09 0.74
C ARG A 183 -5.55 10.75 -0.56
N TYR A 184 -5.26 9.47 -0.80
CA TYR A 184 -4.39 9.03 -1.90
C TYR A 184 -5.12 8.14 -2.91
N CYS A 185 -6.33 7.65 -2.65
CA CYS A 185 -7.06 6.88 -3.66
C CYS A 185 -7.42 7.72 -4.90
N SER A 186 -7.63 7.06 -6.03
CA SER A 186 -7.96 7.73 -7.30
C SER A 186 -9.32 8.44 -7.27
N ILE A 187 -9.54 9.34 -8.24
CA ILE A 187 -10.88 9.94 -8.46
C ILE A 187 -11.91 8.83 -8.74
N ASN A 188 -11.58 7.85 -9.57
CA ASN A 188 -12.46 6.71 -9.87
C ASN A 188 -12.87 5.95 -8.60
N THR A 189 -11.95 5.79 -7.63
CA THR A 189 -12.25 5.13 -6.36
C THR A 189 -13.29 5.92 -5.55
N HIS A 190 -13.21 7.25 -5.56
CA HIS A 190 -14.23 8.10 -4.93
C HIS A 190 -15.58 8.01 -5.64
N LEU A 191 -15.60 7.82 -6.96
CA LEU A 191 -16.80 7.63 -7.78
C LEU A 191 -17.40 6.22 -7.67
N GLY A 192 -16.81 5.34 -6.83
CA GLY A 192 -17.30 3.98 -6.65
C GLY A 192 -17.05 3.06 -7.85
N ILE A 193 -16.09 3.40 -8.71
CA ILE A 193 -15.67 2.58 -9.84
C ILE A 193 -14.69 1.51 -9.34
N GLU A 194 -14.82 0.29 -9.87
CA GLU A 194 -13.94 -0.84 -9.57
C GLU A 194 -12.48 -0.50 -9.90
N GLN A 195 -11.62 -0.61 -8.88
CA GLN A 195 -10.21 -0.28 -9.01
C GLN A 195 -9.46 -1.26 -9.92
N SER A 196 -8.47 -0.73 -10.63
CA SER A 196 -7.55 -1.44 -11.51
C SER A 196 -6.14 -0.83 -11.37
N ARG A 197 -5.21 -1.26 -12.23
CA ARG A 197 -3.81 -0.82 -12.19
C ARG A 197 -3.63 0.70 -12.21
N ARG A 198 -4.45 1.41 -12.98
CA ARG A 198 -4.39 2.88 -13.10
C ARG A 198 -4.60 3.59 -11.77
N ASP A 199 -5.40 2.99 -10.89
CA ASP A 199 -5.78 3.59 -9.62
C ASP A 199 -4.64 3.51 -8.59
N ASP A 200 -3.84 2.43 -8.62
CA ASP A 200 -2.60 2.36 -7.85
C ASP A 200 -1.58 3.42 -8.34
N LEU A 201 -1.43 3.60 -9.65
CA LEU A 201 -0.51 4.59 -10.23
C LEU A 201 -0.94 6.03 -9.94
N GLU A 202 -2.23 6.35 -10.07
CA GLU A 202 -2.75 7.67 -9.69
C GLU A 202 -2.48 7.95 -8.19
N GLY A 203 -2.60 6.91 -7.35
CA GLY A 203 -2.26 7.00 -5.93
C GLY A 203 -0.78 7.30 -5.67
N ILE A 204 0.14 6.68 -6.41
CA ILE A 204 1.57 7.06 -6.37
C ILE A 204 1.74 8.53 -6.74
N GLY A 205 1.09 9.01 -7.81
CA GLY A 205 1.16 10.41 -8.23
C GLY A 205 0.76 11.38 -7.11
N TYR A 206 -0.31 11.08 -6.36
CA TYR A 206 -0.70 11.87 -5.19
C TYR A 206 0.32 11.81 -4.05
N ILE A 207 0.97 10.66 -3.81
CA ILE A 207 2.04 10.54 -2.82
C ILE A 207 3.26 11.38 -3.21
N LEU A 208 3.66 11.37 -4.48
CA LEU A 208 4.80 12.17 -4.94
C LEU A 208 4.54 13.67 -4.78
N MET A 209 3.34 14.12 -5.16
CA MET A 209 2.94 15.51 -4.95
C MET A 209 2.84 15.87 -3.46
N TYR A 210 2.39 14.94 -2.62
CA TYR A 210 2.37 15.11 -1.18
C TYR A 210 3.78 15.33 -0.60
N PHE A 211 4.77 14.54 -1.02
CA PHE A 211 6.16 14.68 -0.56
C PHE A 211 6.78 16.03 -0.94
N LEU A 212 6.50 16.52 -2.16
CA LEU A 212 7.04 17.80 -2.65
C LEU A 212 6.37 19.01 -2.01
N ARG A 213 5.06 18.94 -1.78
CA ARG A 213 4.23 20.07 -1.31
C ARG A 213 4.12 20.16 0.20
N GLY A 214 4.40 19.08 0.92
CA GLY A 214 4.13 18.96 2.35
C GLY A 214 2.69 18.58 2.70
N SER A 215 1.75 18.96 1.83
CA SER A 215 0.34 18.63 1.93
C SER A 215 -0.37 18.69 0.57
N LEU A 216 -1.52 18.03 0.48
CA LEU A 216 -2.42 18.02 -0.66
C LEU A 216 -3.60 18.98 -0.44
N PRO A 217 -4.16 19.59 -1.51
CA PRO A 217 -5.23 20.59 -1.41
C PRO A 217 -6.55 20.12 -0.75
N TRP A 218 -6.72 18.81 -0.58
CA TRP A 218 -7.87 18.15 0.05
C TRP A 218 -7.58 17.64 1.46
N GLN A 219 -6.48 18.05 2.09
CA GLN A 219 -6.22 17.80 3.51
C GLN A 219 -6.88 18.86 4.40
N GLY A 220 -7.17 18.50 5.67
CA GLY A 220 -7.70 19.43 6.66
C GLY A 220 -9.16 19.87 6.46
N LEU A 221 -9.88 19.28 5.50
CA LEU A 221 -11.28 19.61 5.25
C LEU A 221 -12.15 19.21 6.46
N LYS A 222 -12.86 20.20 7.02
CA LYS A 222 -13.84 19.99 8.09
C LYS A 222 -15.08 19.28 7.52
N ALA A 223 -15.66 18.37 8.30
CA ALA A 223 -16.91 17.67 7.98
C ALA A 223 -17.47 17.07 9.29
N HIS A 224 -18.78 16.90 9.36
CA HIS A 224 -19.47 16.34 10.53
C HIS A 224 -19.49 14.81 10.50
N THR A 225 -19.50 14.22 9.30
CA THR A 225 -19.50 12.76 9.12
C THR A 225 -18.34 12.30 8.25
N LYS A 226 -17.99 11.01 8.36
CA LYS A 226 -16.97 10.38 7.50
C LYS A 226 -17.37 10.41 6.03
N GLN A 227 -18.65 10.18 5.73
CA GLN A 227 -19.18 10.22 4.36
C GLN A 227 -19.07 11.62 3.78
N GLU A 228 -19.48 12.65 4.52
CA GLU A 228 -19.34 14.04 4.10
C GLU A 228 -17.86 14.40 3.89
N LYS A 229 -16.96 13.96 4.77
CA LYS A 229 -15.51 14.17 4.61
C LYS A 229 -15.01 13.58 3.30
N TYR A 230 -15.45 12.37 2.95
CA TYR A 230 -15.07 11.70 1.71
C TYR A 230 -15.62 12.42 0.48
N SER A 231 -16.89 12.86 0.52
CA SER A 231 -17.48 13.66 -0.55
C SER A 231 -16.72 14.97 -0.78
N ARG A 232 -16.35 15.70 0.29
CA ARG A 232 -15.57 16.95 0.19
C ARG A 232 -14.16 16.70 -0.38
N ILE A 233 -13.51 15.60 0.00
CA ILE A 233 -12.21 15.21 -0.57
C ILE A 233 -12.36 14.89 -2.07
N SER A 234 -13.38 14.11 -2.43
CA SER A 234 -13.70 13.76 -3.82
C SER A 234 -13.92 14.99 -4.68
N GLU A 235 -14.80 15.89 -4.23
CA GLU A 235 -15.09 17.16 -4.91
C GLU A 235 -13.81 17.98 -5.09
N ARG A 236 -13.00 18.14 -4.04
CA ARG A 236 -11.74 18.89 -4.11
C ARG A 236 -10.74 18.24 -5.08
N LYS A 237 -10.66 16.92 -5.16
CA LYS A 237 -9.80 16.21 -6.14
C LYS A 237 -10.24 16.44 -7.58
N GLN A 238 -11.54 16.41 -7.83
CA GLN A 238 -12.13 16.61 -9.16
C GLN A 238 -11.99 18.06 -9.63
N THR A 239 -12.19 19.01 -8.72
CA THR A 239 -12.15 20.45 -9.02
C THR A 239 -10.75 21.05 -9.02
N THR A 240 -9.72 20.34 -8.52
CA THR A 240 -8.33 20.79 -8.59
C THR A 240 -7.70 20.31 -9.90
N PRO A 241 -7.40 21.21 -10.86
CA PRO A 241 -6.68 20.83 -12.08
C PRO A 241 -5.30 20.24 -11.76
N VAL A 242 -4.82 19.32 -12.60
CA VAL A 242 -3.49 18.70 -12.42
C VAL A 242 -2.39 19.76 -12.48
N GLU A 243 -2.55 20.72 -13.37
CA GLU A 243 -1.64 21.85 -13.59
C GLU A 243 -1.57 22.73 -12.33
N THR A 244 -2.70 22.93 -11.64
CA THR A 244 -2.76 23.66 -10.37
C THR A 244 -2.08 22.87 -9.25
N LEU A 245 -2.33 21.55 -9.17
CA LEU A 245 -1.70 20.69 -8.18
C LEU A 245 -0.16 20.68 -8.35
N CYS A 246 0.32 20.61 -9.60
CA CYS A 246 1.74 20.50 -9.95
C CYS A 246 2.43 21.86 -10.15
N LYS A 247 1.72 22.98 -9.98
CA LYS A 247 2.28 24.32 -10.17
C LYS A 247 3.53 24.51 -9.29
N GLY A 248 4.62 24.96 -9.91
CA GLY A 248 5.91 25.19 -9.27
C GLY A 248 6.83 23.97 -9.18
N PHE A 249 6.44 22.84 -9.78
CA PHE A 249 7.24 21.61 -9.88
C PHE A 249 7.47 21.23 -11.35
N PRO A 250 8.42 20.32 -11.64
CA PRO A 250 8.67 19.85 -13.01
C PRO A 250 7.41 19.34 -13.72
N ALA A 251 7.32 19.58 -15.03
CA ALA A 251 6.12 19.29 -15.83
C ALA A 251 5.80 17.78 -15.88
N GLU A 252 6.80 16.93 -15.66
CA GLU A 252 6.69 15.47 -15.62
C GLU A 252 5.71 14.97 -14.55
N PHE A 253 5.55 15.69 -13.42
CA PHE A 253 4.55 15.33 -12.41
C PHE A 253 3.12 15.52 -12.93
N ALA A 254 2.88 16.59 -13.68
CA ALA A 254 1.59 16.82 -14.33
C ALA A 254 1.36 15.80 -15.45
N ALA A 255 2.37 15.54 -16.27
CA ALA A 255 2.32 14.54 -17.33
C ALA A 255 2.01 13.14 -16.77
N TYR A 256 2.63 12.75 -15.67
CA TYR A 256 2.37 11.48 -14.98
C TYR A 256 0.91 11.37 -14.52
N LEU A 257 0.39 12.36 -13.81
CA LEU A 257 -0.98 12.33 -13.33
C LEU A 257 -1.99 12.33 -14.47
N ASN A 258 -1.78 13.16 -15.49
CA ASN A 258 -2.63 13.19 -16.69
C ASN A 258 -2.60 11.84 -17.42
N TYR A 259 -1.44 11.20 -17.56
CA TYR A 259 -1.32 9.85 -18.10
C TYR A 259 -2.15 8.85 -17.30
N THR A 260 -1.98 8.79 -15.97
CA THR A 260 -2.72 7.84 -15.12
C THR A 260 -4.23 8.03 -15.18
N ARG A 261 -4.71 9.28 -15.28
CA ARG A 261 -6.13 9.62 -15.42
C ARG A 261 -6.69 9.29 -16.80
N SER A 262 -5.87 9.37 -17.85
CA SER A 262 -6.28 9.06 -19.23
C SER A 262 -6.37 7.56 -19.52
N CYS A 263 -5.73 6.71 -18.71
CA CYS A 263 -5.78 5.26 -18.85
C CYS A 263 -7.23 4.74 -18.74
N ALA A 264 -7.80 4.32 -19.86
CA ALA A 264 -9.13 3.73 -19.91
C ALA A 264 -9.15 2.33 -19.27
N SER A 265 -10.26 1.97 -18.62
CA SER A 265 -10.62 0.56 -18.46
C SER A 265 -10.90 0.03 -19.86
N ARG A 266 -10.02 -0.81 -20.42
CA ARG A 266 -10.28 -1.54 -21.67
C ARG A 266 -11.41 -2.56 -21.43
N THR A 267 -12.61 -2.03 -21.33
CA THR A 267 -13.95 -2.65 -21.41
C THR A 267 -14.90 -1.47 -21.68
N SER A 268 -14.55 -0.65 -22.68
CA SER A 268 -15.43 0.36 -23.23
C SER A 268 -16.62 -0.35 -23.86
N ARG A 269 -17.82 -0.08 -23.34
CA ARG A 269 -18.99 0.35 -24.11
C ARG A 269 -18.98 -0.13 -25.57
N THR A 270 -19.34 -1.38 -25.82
CA THR A 270 -20.08 -1.71 -27.03
C THR A 270 -21.53 -1.29 -26.77
N THR A 271 -21.80 0.00 -26.88
CA THR A 271 -23.13 0.43 -27.33
C THR A 271 -23.21 0.00 -28.79
N ALA A 272 -23.83 -1.15 -29.04
CA ALA A 272 -24.34 -1.46 -30.36
C ALA A 272 -25.42 -0.41 -30.67
N THR A 273 -25.14 0.36 -31.72
CA THR A 273 -26.10 1.12 -32.53
C THR A 273 -27.27 0.27 -32.95
#